data_AF-A0A6A5Z7E1-F1
#
_entry.id   AF-A0A6A5Z7E1-F1
#
_cell.length_a   1.000
_cell.length_b   1.000
_cell.length_c   1.000
_cell.angle_alpha   90.00
_cell.angle_beta   90.00
_cell.angle_gamma   90.00
#
_symmetry.space_group_name_H-M   'P 1'
#
loop_
_entity.id
_entity.type
_entity.pdbx_description
1 polymer ?
#
loop_
_entity_poly.entity_id
_entity_poly.type
_entity_poly.pdbx_seq_one_letter_code
_entity_poly.pdbx_strand_id
1 'polypeptide(L)'
;MAGTGISITPHDKYSSSIGVLGCKVNTNRVAYWPMQPSCDSMCVKVSANGRTVNLLQVDTSGGAYDISYDAWNYLYTGKGATDDPQQGGGFDAEYESVDMSECADLLTAPDGKLPLMAANSINFYVGCPAGSWVAENSSLWNIQNCACTLGFNEKCTLDLAVSNQPSCAHILGAQNPLSGLDVENIDYGTGAISAAL
;
A
#
# COMPACT_ATOMS: atom_id res chain seq x y z
N MET A 1 -2.53 -6.80 24.08
CA MET A 1 -3.30 -7.99 23.70
C MET A 1 -2.33 -8.94 23.00
N ALA A 2 -2.56 -10.26 22.98
CA ALA A 2 -1.68 -11.15 22.21
C ALA A 2 -2.03 -11.01 20.72
N GLY A 3 -1.03 -10.96 19.84
CA GLY A 3 -1.23 -10.83 18.40
C GLY A 3 -1.91 -12.05 17.79
N THR A 4 -2.42 -11.92 16.57
CA THR A 4 -2.97 -13.04 15.80
C THR A 4 -1.84 -13.79 15.10
N GLY A 5 -1.70 -15.08 15.36
CA GLY A 5 -0.71 -15.93 14.70
C GLY A 5 -1.01 -16.14 13.21
N ILE A 6 -0.01 -15.93 12.36
CA ILE A 6 -0.07 -16.04 10.90
C ILE A 6 1.22 -16.65 10.34
N SER A 7 1.20 -17.10 9.09
CA SER A 7 2.41 -17.44 8.33
C SER A 7 2.62 -16.38 7.27
N ILE A 8 3.77 -15.68 7.31
CA ILE A 8 4.06 -14.57 6.39
C ILE A 8 4.98 -14.98 5.25
N THR A 9 4.61 -14.60 4.03
CA THR A 9 5.33 -14.87 2.78
C THR A 9 5.83 -13.58 2.12
N PRO A 10 6.92 -13.64 1.33
CA PRO A 10 7.43 -12.46 0.64
C PRO A 10 6.60 -12.15 -0.61
N HIS A 11 6.28 -10.87 -0.82
CA HIS A 11 5.67 -10.33 -2.04
C HIS A 11 6.62 -9.31 -2.67
N ASP A 12 7.12 -9.58 -3.88
CA ASP A 12 8.16 -8.78 -4.54
C ASP A 12 7.62 -7.72 -5.50
N LYS A 13 6.32 -7.76 -5.83
CA LYS A 13 5.67 -6.77 -6.70
C LYS A 13 4.68 -5.89 -5.94
N TYR A 14 4.78 -4.58 -6.09
CA TYR A 14 3.78 -3.68 -5.53
C TYR A 14 2.44 -3.80 -6.28
N SER A 15 1.35 -3.82 -5.52
CA SER A 15 -0.03 -3.75 -6.02
C SER A 15 -0.95 -3.23 -4.93
N SER A 16 -2.16 -2.82 -5.32
CA SER A 16 -3.20 -2.39 -4.38
C SER A 16 -4.59 -2.60 -4.96
N SER A 17 -5.39 -3.44 -4.30
CA SER A 17 -6.80 -3.69 -4.67
C SER A 17 -7.74 -2.54 -4.34
N ILE A 18 -7.37 -1.63 -3.42
CA ILE A 18 -8.14 -0.43 -3.09
C ILE A 18 -7.64 0.82 -3.81
N GLY A 19 -6.59 0.67 -4.61
CA GLY A 19 -6.03 1.72 -5.45
C GLY A 19 -5.16 2.75 -4.74
N VAL A 20 -4.38 2.33 -3.73
CA VAL A 20 -3.29 3.15 -3.19
C VAL A 20 -2.20 3.31 -4.25
N LEU A 21 -1.63 4.51 -4.33
CA LEU A 21 -0.56 4.87 -5.25
C LEU A 21 0.82 4.55 -4.66
N GLY A 22 1.57 3.65 -5.30
CA GLY A 22 2.89 3.21 -4.87
C GLY A 22 3.90 4.35 -4.81
N CYS A 23 3.83 5.30 -5.74
CA CYS A 23 4.72 6.46 -5.77
C CYS A 23 4.47 7.49 -4.65
N LYS A 24 3.51 7.22 -3.77
CA LYS A 24 3.11 8.09 -2.65
C LYS A 24 3.03 7.33 -1.33
N VAL A 25 3.57 6.11 -1.28
CA VAL A 25 3.74 5.33 -0.05
C VAL A 25 5.10 4.64 -0.04
N ASN A 26 5.52 4.13 1.11
CA ASN A 26 6.68 3.24 1.18
C ASN A 26 6.31 1.82 0.75
N THR A 27 6.64 1.44 -0.48
CA THR A 27 6.32 0.12 -1.06
C THR A 27 7.08 -1.04 -0.41
N ASN A 28 8.13 -0.77 0.36
CA ASN A 28 8.87 -1.76 1.15
C ASN A 28 8.21 -2.05 2.51
N ARG A 29 7.04 -1.45 2.79
CA ARG A 29 6.29 -1.62 4.05
C ARG A 29 4.80 -1.83 3.78
N VAL A 30 4.50 -2.84 2.96
CA VAL A 30 3.13 -3.14 2.49
C VAL A 30 2.69 -4.53 2.91
N ALA A 31 1.38 -4.65 3.18
CA ALA A 31 0.70 -5.86 3.59
C ALA A 31 -0.39 -6.25 2.56
N TYR A 32 -0.43 -7.54 2.19
CA TYR A 32 -1.33 -8.17 1.22
C TYR A 32 -2.08 -9.33 1.89
N TRP A 33 -3.20 -9.04 2.53
CA TRP A 33 -3.85 -9.97 3.47
C TRP A 33 -4.92 -10.81 2.76
N PRO A 34 -5.35 -11.95 3.31
CA PRO A 34 -6.43 -12.75 2.70
C PRO A 34 -7.82 -12.15 2.91
N MET A 35 -7.91 -10.89 3.33
CA MET A 35 -9.14 -10.11 3.50
C MET A 35 -8.96 -8.68 3.03
N GLN A 36 -10.08 -8.06 2.69
CA GLN A 36 -10.13 -6.67 2.22
C GLN A 36 -9.54 -5.70 3.25
N PRO A 37 -8.76 -4.69 2.81
CA PRO A 37 -8.43 -3.55 3.66
C PRO A 37 -9.67 -2.90 4.26
N SER A 38 -9.59 -2.51 5.53
CA SER A 38 -10.69 -1.87 6.25
C SER A 38 -10.66 -0.35 6.11
N CYS A 39 -11.74 0.32 6.55
CA CYS A 39 -11.82 1.77 6.55
C CYS A 39 -11.09 2.45 7.74
N ASP A 40 -10.68 1.67 8.74
CA ASP A 40 -10.18 2.20 10.03
C ASP A 40 -8.86 1.57 10.50
N SER A 41 -8.51 0.39 10.01
CA SER A 41 -7.42 -0.43 10.55
C SER A 41 -6.57 -0.99 9.42
N MET A 42 -5.93 -0.10 8.66
CA MET A 42 -4.99 -0.48 7.60
C MET A 42 -3.54 -0.56 8.08
N CYS A 43 -3.21 0.08 9.20
CA CYS A 43 -1.89 -0.03 9.81
C CYS A 43 -1.83 -1.30 10.66
N VAL A 44 -0.88 -2.17 10.33
CA VAL A 44 -0.66 -3.42 11.04
C VAL A 44 0.79 -3.50 11.50
N LYS A 45 1.00 -3.99 12.71
CA LYS A 45 2.32 -4.31 13.22
C LYS A 45 2.51 -5.82 13.13
N VAL A 46 3.58 -6.24 12.46
CA VAL A 46 3.95 -7.66 12.30
C VAL A 46 5.23 -7.92 13.09
N SER A 47 5.22 -9.00 13.87
CA SER A 47 6.32 -9.39 14.77
C SER A 47 6.75 -10.82 14.49
N ALA A 48 8.05 -11.03 14.31
CA ALA A 48 8.65 -12.35 14.15
C ALA A 48 10.14 -12.33 14.48
N ASN A 49 10.69 -13.46 14.95
CA ASN A 49 12.12 -13.61 15.25
C ASN A 49 12.71 -12.48 16.13
N GLY A 50 11.92 -11.97 17.08
CA GLY A 50 12.33 -10.87 17.98
C GLY A 50 12.38 -9.48 17.31
N ARG A 51 11.80 -9.31 16.12
CA ARG A 51 11.76 -8.07 15.35
C ARG A 51 10.33 -7.69 15.02
N THR A 52 10.11 -6.41 14.74
CA THR A 52 8.81 -5.86 14.38
C THR A 52 8.92 -4.89 13.21
N VAL A 53 7.86 -4.82 12.40
CA VAL A 53 7.67 -3.82 11.35
C VAL A 53 6.22 -3.35 11.33
N ASN A 54 6.02 -2.08 10.99
CA ASN A 54 4.70 -1.54 10.70
C ASN A 54 4.49 -1.55 9.19
N LEU A 55 3.29 -1.95 8.75
CA LEU A 55 2.95 -2.15 7.35
C LEU A 55 1.57 -1.56 7.06
N LEU A 56 1.40 -1.09 5.84
CA LEU A 56 0.13 -0.62 5.33
C LEU A 56 -0.56 -1.75 4.55
N GLN A 57 -1.70 -2.24 5.04
CA GLN A 57 -2.55 -3.22 4.35
C GLN A 57 -3.34 -2.51 3.26
N VAL A 58 -2.88 -2.59 2.02
CA VAL A 58 -3.49 -1.89 0.86
C VAL A 58 -3.99 -2.85 -0.21
N ASP A 59 -3.80 -4.14 0.00
CA ASP A 59 -4.13 -5.14 -0.99
C ASP A 59 -4.64 -6.42 -0.35
N THR A 60 -5.23 -7.25 -1.21
CA THR A 60 -5.72 -8.57 -0.90
C THR A 60 -4.86 -9.62 -1.60
N SER A 61 -4.42 -10.62 -0.86
CA SER A 61 -3.84 -11.82 -1.44
C SER A 61 -4.94 -12.81 -1.86
N GLY A 62 -4.56 -13.85 -2.60
CA GLY A 62 -5.42 -14.99 -2.93
C GLY A 62 -5.64 -16.00 -1.79
N GLY A 63 -5.28 -15.67 -0.54
CA GLY A 63 -5.43 -16.57 0.62
C GLY A 63 -4.24 -16.64 1.58
N ALA A 64 -3.16 -15.90 1.32
CA ALA A 64 -1.94 -15.86 2.14
C ALA A 64 -1.83 -14.54 2.94
N TYR A 65 -0.93 -14.48 3.92
CA TYR A 65 -0.51 -13.20 4.50
C TYR A 65 0.83 -12.82 3.89
N ASP A 66 0.80 -12.12 2.76
CA ASP A 66 2.05 -11.70 2.12
C ASP A 66 2.43 -10.29 2.58
N ILE A 67 3.72 -10.03 2.74
CA ILE A 67 4.25 -8.69 3.00
C ILE A 67 5.33 -8.35 1.97
N SER A 68 5.54 -7.06 1.73
CA SER A 68 6.61 -6.58 0.85
C SER A 68 7.92 -7.29 1.14
N TYR A 69 8.63 -7.73 0.10
CA TYR A 69 9.80 -8.59 0.21
C TYR A 69 10.87 -8.04 1.16
N ASP A 70 11.10 -6.72 1.16
CA ASP A 70 12.01 -6.07 2.11
C ASP A 70 11.61 -6.31 3.59
N ALA A 71 10.34 -6.11 3.92
CA ALA A 71 9.82 -6.32 5.27
C ALA A 71 9.93 -7.79 5.69
N TRP A 72 9.60 -8.71 4.79
CA TRP A 72 9.78 -10.15 5.01
C TRP A 72 11.25 -10.50 5.29
N ASN A 73 12.16 -9.99 4.47
CA ASN A 73 13.59 -10.25 4.59
C ASN A 73 14.16 -9.68 5.90
N TYR A 74 13.71 -8.50 6.31
CA TYR A 74 14.09 -7.88 7.58
C TYR A 74 13.60 -8.70 8.78
N LEU A 75 12.36 -9.16 8.78
CA LEU A 75 11.85 -10.01 9.86
C LEU A 75 12.59 -11.36 9.92
N TYR A 76 12.99 -11.90 8.76
CA TYR A 76 13.71 -13.16 8.66
C TYR A 76 15.17 -13.04 9.13
N THR A 77 15.91 -12.04 8.65
CA THR A 77 17.37 -11.95 8.82
C THR A 77 17.84 -10.81 9.72
N GLY A 78 17.03 -9.75 9.84
CA GLY A 78 17.43 -8.46 10.41
C GLY A 78 18.02 -7.46 9.42
N LYS A 79 18.01 -7.76 8.11
CA LYS A 79 18.48 -6.86 7.04
C LYS A 79 17.44 -6.72 5.92
N GLY A 80 17.46 -5.57 5.25
CA GLY A 80 16.62 -5.34 4.07
C GLY A 80 16.97 -6.26 2.91
N ALA A 81 16.05 -6.45 1.98
CA ALA A 81 16.22 -7.35 0.84
C ALA A 81 17.25 -6.82 -0.19
N THR A 82 17.50 -5.51 -0.24
CA THR A 82 18.61 -4.94 -1.03
C THR A 82 19.99 -5.24 -0.44
N ASP A 83 20.07 -5.47 0.87
CA ASP A 83 21.33 -5.63 1.59
C ASP A 83 21.76 -7.10 1.69
N ASP A 84 20.81 -8.00 1.94
CA ASP A 84 21.07 -9.43 2.14
C ASP A 84 19.85 -10.26 1.67
N PRO A 85 19.62 -10.33 0.35
CA PRO A 85 18.43 -10.97 -0.21
C PRO A 85 18.40 -12.46 0.10
N GLN A 86 17.37 -12.91 0.81
CA GLN A 86 17.12 -14.32 1.06
C GLN A 86 15.96 -14.85 0.22
N GLN A 87 16.01 -16.15 -0.05
CA GLN A 87 14.90 -16.89 -0.65
C GLN A 87 14.29 -17.81 0.42
N GLY A 88 12.97 -17.95 0.39
CA GLY A 88 12.23 -18.79 1.32
C GLY A 88 10.73 -18.78 1.03
N GLY A 89 9.95 -19.09 2.06
CA GLY A 89 8.49 -19.08 2.01
C GLY A 89 7.91 -18.63 3.35
N GLY A 90 6.76 -19.19 3.70
CA GLY A 90 6.06 -18.87 4.94
C GLY A 90 6.89 -19.17 6.19
N PHE A 91 6.90 -18.25 7.15
CA PHE A 91 7.33 -18.52 8.52
C PHE A 91 6.38 -17.88 9.53
N ASP A 92 6.39 -18.41 10.76
CA ASP A 92 5.46 -18.01 11.82
C ASP A 92 5.73 -16.57 12.27
N ALA A 93 4.65 -15.79 12.34
CA ALA A 93 4.64 -14.42 12.82
C ALA A 93 3.35 -14.14 13.60
N GLU A 94 3.32 -13.02 14.30
CA GLU A 94 2.12 -12.46 14.89
C GLU A 94 1.83 -11.10 14.26
N TYR A 95 0.55 -10.77 14.05
CA TYR A 95 0.16 -9.41 13.69
C TYR A 95 -0.92 -8.86 14.62
N GLU A 96 -0.93 -7.54 14.75
CA GLU A 96 -2.05 -6.80 15.34
C GLU A 96 -2.34 -5.54 14.53
N SER A 97 -3.61 -5.17 14.44
CA SER A 97 -3.99 -3.84 13.94
C SER A 97 -3.60 -2.80 14.98
N VAL A 98 -2.93 -1.75 14.53
CA VAL A 98 -2.48 -0.64 15.37
C VAL A 98 -3.07 0.68 14.86
N ASP A 99 -2.90 1.74 15.64
CA ASP A 99 -3.37 3.07 15.25
C ASP A 99 -2.69 3.54 13.96
N MET A 100 -3.43 4.20 13.07
CA MET A 100 -2.90 4.68 11.79
C MET A 100 -1.71 5.65 11.94
N SER A 101 -1.59 6.34 13.08
CA SER A 101 -0.42 7.18 13.38
C SER A 101 0.89 6.39 13.44
N GLU A 102 0.84 5.09 13.74
CA GLU A 102 2.02 4.21 13.72
C GLU A 102 2.54 3.91 12.30
N CYS A 103 1.76 4.20 11.26
CA CYS A 103 2.14 4.09 9.85
C CYS A 103 2.23 5.46 9.15
N ALA A 104 2.20 6.57 9.88
CA ALA A 104 2.18 7.90 9.28
C ALA A 104 3.41 8.20 8.42
N ASP A 105 4.57 7.65 8.78
CA ASP A 105 5.82 7.76 8.02
C ASP A 105 5.83 6.92 6.73
N LEU A 106 4.91 5.96 6.60
CA LEU A 106 4.73 5.17 5.37
C LEU A 106 3.93 5.93 4.30
N LEU A 107 3.23 7.01 4.67
CA LEU A 107 2.48 7.86 3.76
C LEU A 107 3.37 9.01 3.28
N THR A 108 3.91 8.88 2.07
CA THR A 108 4.86 9.86 1.50
C THR A 108 4.20 10.88 0.59
N ALA A 109 2.87 10.82 0.43
CA ALA A 109 2.09 11.85 -0.25
C ALA A 109 2.35 13.24 0.38
N PRO A 110 2.40 14.32 -0.41
CA PRO A 110 2.70 15.66 0.13
C PRO A 110 1.72 16.19 1.19
N ASP A 111 0.52 15.61 1.29
CA ASP A 111 -0.47 15.94 2.31
C ASP A 111 -0.51 14.96 3.49
N GLY A 112 0.35 13.94 3.50
CA GLY A 112 0.38 12.90 4.54
C GLY A 112 -0.89 12.05 4.60
N LYS A 113 -1.74 12.09 3.55
CA LYS A 113 -3.00 11.33 3.47
C LYS A 113 -2.82 10.05 2.66
N LEU A 114 -3.75 9.10 2.82
CA LEU A 114 -3.82 7.89 2.01
C LEU A 114 -4.06 8.27 0.53
N PRO A 115 -3.09 8.02 -0.37
CA PRO A 115 -3.16 8.51 -1.74
C PRO A 115 -3.87 7.50 -2.64
N LEU A 116 -5.13 7.79 -2.97
CA LEU A 116 -5.97 6.89 -3.76
C LEU A 116 -6.10 7.33 -5.24
N MET A 117 -6.18 6.36 -6.14
CA MET A 117 -6.42 6.56 -7.57
C MET A 117 -7.83 7.09 -7.85
N ALA A 118 -7.95 8.36 -8.20
CA ALA A 118 -9.26 9.01 -8.42
C ALA A 118 -10.17 8.27 -9.41
N ALA A 119 -9.62 7.61 -10.43
CA ALA A 119 -10.42 6.89 -11.41
C ALA A 119 -10.82 5.46 -10.95
N ASN A 120 -10.00 4.83 -10.10
CA ASN A 120 -10.05 3.37 -9.87
C ASN A 120 -10.27 2.97 -8.40
N SER A 121 -10.30 3.91 -7.45
CA SER A 121 -10.48 3.63 -6.02
C SER A 121 -11.84 4.05 -5.47
N ILE A 122 -12.71 4.66 -6.29
CA ILE A 122 -13.87 5.40 -5.78
C ILE A 122 -14.85 4.53 -5.03
N ASN A 123 -15.07 3.29 -5.47
CA ASN A 123 -15.94 2.36 -4.75
C ASN A 123 -15.45 2.09 -3.31
N PHE A 124 -14.13 1.98 -3.11
CA PHE A 124 -13.56 1.85 -1.77
C PHE A 124 -13.72 3.15 -0.98
N TYR A 125 -13.33 4.28 -1.56
CA TYR A 125 -13.40 5.59 -0.91
C TYR A 125 -14.82 5.95 -0.44
N VAL A 126 -15.83 5.82 -1.32
CA VAL A 126 -17.23 6.13 -0.99
C VAL A 126 -17.91 5.04 -0.16
N GLY A 127 -17.36 3.81 -0.20
CA GLY A 127 -17.83 2.69 0.62
C GLY A 127 -17.45 2.86 2.09
N CYS A 128 -16.43 3.66 2.39
CA CYS A 128 -16.05 3.97 3.76
C CYS A 128 -16.98 5.05 4.36
N PRO A 129 -17.63 4.77 5.50
CA PRO A 129 -18.61 5.69 6.08
C PRO A 129 -17.93 6.96 6.62
N ALA A 130 -18.69 8.06 6.66
CA ALA A 130 -18.25 9.28 7.34
C ALA A 130 -17.88 8.97 8.80
N GLY A 131 -16.79 9.56 9.27
CA GLY A 131 -16.20 9.26 10.59
C GLY A 131 -15.19 8.11 10.61
N SER A 132 -15.07 7.34 9.52
CA SER A 132 -13.96 6.38 9.38
C SER A 132 -12.65 7.08 9.02
N TRP A 133 -11.52 6.46 9.37
CA TRP A 133 -10.21 7.05 9.11
C TRP A 133 -10.00 7.32 7.62
N VAL A 134 -10.34 6.36 6.74
CA VAL A 134 -10.20 6.50 5.29
C VAL A 134 -11.02 7.67 4.74
N ALA A 135 -12.26 7.86 5.21
CA ALA A 135 -13.12 8.94 4.72
C ALA A 135 -12.55 10.33 5.06
N GLU A 136 -11.80 10.47 6.15
CA GLU A 136 -11.26 11.75 6.63
C GLU A 136 -9.80 11.99 6.19
N ASN A 137 -9.04 10.91 6.00
CA ASN A 137 -7.58 10.93 5.82
C ASN A 137 -7.11 10.36 4.48
N SER A 138 -7.95 10.43 3.44
CA SER A 138 -7.54 10.10 2.07
C SER A 138 -7.47 11.34 1.16
N SER A 139 -6.67 11.23 0.10
CA SER A 139 -6.63 12.18 -1.01
C SER A 139 -6.77 11.45 -2.34
N LEU A 140 -7.50 12.05 -3.28
CA LEU A 140 -7.74 11.49 -4.61
C LEU A 140 -6.77 12.13 -5.60
N TRP A 141 -6.11 11.32 -6.41
CA TRP A 141 -5.11 11.76 -7.39
C TRP A 141 -5.44 11.23 -8.79
N ASN A 142 -5.24 12.05 -9.82
CA ASN A 142 -5.53 11.68 -11.22
C ASN A 142 -4.45 10.77 -11.85
N ILE A 143 -3.92 9.82 -11.08
CA ILE A 143 -2.97 8.82 -11.55
C ILE A 143 -3.75 7.52 -11.79
N GLN A 144 -3.52 6.92 -12.94
CA GLN A 144 -4.38 5.86 -13.48
C GLN A 144 -4.05 4.47 -12.94
N ASN A 145 -2.80 4.19 -12.56
CA ASN A 145 -2.39 2.90 -12.05
C ASN A 145 -1.56 3.03 -10.76
N CYS A 146 -1.57 1.97 -9.94
CA CYS A 146 -0.87 1.95 -8.66
C CYS A 146 0.66 2.01 -8.82
N ALA A 147 1.19 1.59 -9.98
CA ALA A 147 2.60 1.74 -10.37
C ALA A 147 2.99 3.16 -10.82
N CYS A 148 2.03 4.09 -10.89
CA CYS A 148 2.25 5.50 -11.24
C CYS A 148 2.91 5.77 -12.61
N THR A 149 2.67 4.90 -13.59
CA THR A 149 3.22 5.04 -14.95
C THR A 149 2.25 5.71 -15.93
N LEU A 150 0.99 5.93 -15.52
CA LEU A 150 -0.05 6.53 -16.35
C LEU A 150 -0.86 7.60 -15.59
N GLY A 151 -1.26 8.65 -16.29
CA GLY A 151 -2.13 9.72 -15.79
C GLY A 151 -1.42 11.04 -15.53
N PHE A 152 -1.95 11.82 -14.59
CA PHE A 152 -1.45 13.14 -14.21
C PHE A 152 -1.24 13.21 -12.69
N ASN A 153 -0.08 13.69 -12.26
CA ASN A 153 0.22 13.91 -10.84
C ASN A 153 -0.47 15.16 -10.29
N GLU A 154 -1.79 15.11 -10.17
CA GLU A 154 -2.63 16.21 -9.69
C GLU A 154 -3.68 15.68 -8.72
N LYS A 155 -4.08 16.53 -7.77
CA LYS A 155 -5.17 16.21 -6.84
C LYS A 155 -6.51 16.46 -7.50
N CYS A 156 -7.46 15.61 -7.17
CA CYS A 156 -8.85 15.72 -7.54
C CYS A 156 -9.71 16.05 -6.32
N THR A 157 -10.89 16.60 -6.56
CA THR A 157 -11.91 16.85 -5.52
C THR A 157 -13.17 16.07 -5.85
N LEU A 158 -13.83 15.53 -4.82
CA LEU A 158 -15.11 14.83 -4.97
C LEU A 158 -16.15 15.51 -4.09
N ASP A 159 -17.24 15.95 -4.73
CA ASP A 159 -18.45 16.40 -4.07
C ASP A 159 -19.59 15.46 -4.47
N LEU A 160 -19.94 14.54 -3.57
CA LEU A 160 -20.98 13.54 -3.79
C LEU A 160 -22.39 14.14 -3.93
N ALA A 161 -22.60 15.40 -3.53
CA ALA A 161 -23.86 16.10 -3.81
C ALA A 161 -23.98 16.56 -5.27
N VAL A 162 -22.85 16.63 -5.99
CA VAL A 162 -22.77 17.10 -7.37
C VAL A 162 -22.52 15.94 -8.35
N SER A 163 -21.60 15.02 -8.01
CA SER A 163 -21.15 13.95 -8.90
C SER A 163 -20.67 12.74 -8.12
N ASN A 164 -20.86 11.55 -8.69
CA ASN A 164 -20.25 10.31 -8.20
C ASN A 164 -18.82 10.08 -8.74
N GLN A 165 -18.29 11.01 -9.54
CA GLN A 165 -16.95 10.98 -10.09
C GLN A 165 -16.12 12.19 -9.60
N PRO A 166 -14.83 12.00 -9.27
CA PRO A 166 -13.95 13.11 -8.91
C PRO A 166 -13.74 14.08 -10.08
N SER A 167 -13.62 15.35 -9.74
CA SER A 167 -13.21 16.41 -10.64
C SER A 167 -11.71 16.65 -10.51
N CYS A 168 -11.00 16.64 -11.65
CA CYS A 168 -9.56 16.84 -11.75
C CYS A 168 -9.27 17.94 -12.81
N ALA A 169 -8.05 18.47 -12.86
CA ALA A 169 -7.72 19.52 -13.83
C ALA A 169 -7.60 18.97 -15.27
N HIS A 170 -7.15 17.73 -15.41
CA HIS A 170 -7.19 16.96 -16.65
C HIS A 170 -8.31 15.92 -16.61
N ILE A 171 -8.57 15.29 -17.76
CA ILE A 171 -9.57 14.22 -17.86
C ILE A 171 -9.27 13.11 -16.85
N LEU A 172 -10.31 12.68 -16.12
CA LEU A 172 -10.22 11.58 -15.17
C LEU A 172 -9.86 10.29 -15.91
N GLY A 173 -8.88 9.55 -15.39
CA GLY A 173 -8.50 8.24 -15.92
C GLY A 173 -7.70 8.28 -17.23
N ALA A 174 -6.99 9.39 -17.44
CA ALA A 174 -6.12 9.59 -18.59
C ALA A 174 -5.03 8.50 -18.68
N GLN A 175 -4.72 8.07 -19.92
CA GLN A 175 -3.69 7.05 -20.22
C GLN A 175 -2.37 7.69 -20.67
N ASN A 176 -2.16 8.97 -20.36
CA ASN A 176 -0.92 9.66 -20.71
C ASN A 176 0.25 9.04 -19.95
N PRO A 177 1.42 8.81 -20.59
CA PRO A 177 2.61 8.39 -19.87
C PRO A 177 2.97 9.37 -18.76
N LEU A 178 3.19 8.84 -17.56
CA LEU A 178 3.65 9.57 -16.38
C LEU A 178 5.07 9.13 -16.06
N SER A 179 5.95 10.08 -15.75
CA SER A 179 7.37 9.82 -15.45
C SER A 179 7.82 10.65 -14.25
N GLY A 180 8.94 10.25 -13.62
CA GLY A 180 9.50 10.92 -12.45
C GLY A 180 8.80 10.56 -11.13
N LEU A 181 8.01 9.49 -11.13
CA LEU A 181 7.29 8.93 -9.99
C LEU A 181 7.41 7.41 -9.99
N ASP A 182 8.61 6.93 -10.32
CA ASP A 182 8.85 5.51 -10.52
C ASP A 182 8.58 4.74 -9.22
N VAL A 183 7.80 3.66 -9.35
CA VAL A 183 7.57 2.71 -8.27
C VAL A 183 8.55 1.57 -8.45
N GLU A 184 9.26 1.23 -7.39
CA GLU A 184 10.33 0.25 -7.42
C GLU A 184 9.92 -1.03 -6.68
N ASN A 185 10.33 -2.15 -7.25
CA ASN A 185 10.27 -3.49 -6.68
C ASN A 185 11.69 -3.98 -6.38
N ILE A 186 11.82 -4.88 -5.42
CA ILE A 186 13.07 -5.61 -5.19
C ILE A 186 12.88 -7.01 -5.76
N ASP A 187 13.61 -7.34 -6.81
CA ASP A 187 13.50 -8.62 -7.49
C ASP A 187 13.91 -9.77 -6.56
N TYR A 188 12.98 -10.70 -6.40
CA TYR A 188 13.06 -11.75 -5.41
C TYR A 188 14.37 -12.55 -5.44
N GLY A 189 15.03 -12.67 -4.29
CA GLY A 189 16.27 -13.43 -4.14
C GLY A 189 17.52 -12.78 -4.75
N THR A 190 17.41 -11.58 -5.33
CA THR A 190 18.54 -10.93 -6.02
C THR A 190 18.99 -9.63 -5.37
N GLY A 191 18.07 -8.93 -4.68
CA GLY A 191 18.30 -7.57 -4.16
C GLY A 191 18.35 -6.48 -5.24
N ALA A 192 18.16 -6.85 -6.52
CA ALA A 192 18.13 -5.91 -7.63
C ALA A 192 16.82 -5.10 -7.64
N ILE A 193 16.90 -3.84 -8.04
CA ILE A 193 15.74 -2.96 -8.16
C ILE A 193 15.21 -3.02 -9.59
N SER A 194 13.89 -3.21 -9.73
CA SER A 194 13.18 -3.14 -11.01
C SER A 194 11.98 -2.22 -10.92
N ALA A 195 11.61 -1.59 -12.04
CA ALA A 195 10.39 -0.79 -12.11
C ALA A 195 9.15 -1.68 -11.93
N ALA A 196 8.18 -1.22 -11.14
CA ALA A 196 6.83 -1.76 -11.15
C ALA A 196 6.13 -1.34 -12.44
N LEU A 197 5.38 -2.29 -13.03
CA LEU A 197 4.67 -2.13 -14.29
C LEU A 197 3.16 -2.28 -14.08
#